data_AF-A0A4Z1GIT6-F1
#
_entry.id   AF-A0A4Z1GIT6-F1
#
_cell.length_a   1.000
_cell.length_b   1.000
_cell.length_c   1.000
_cell.angle_alpha   90.00
_cell.angle_beta   90.00
_cell.angle_gamma   90.00
#
_symmetry.space_group_name_H-M   'P 1'
#
loop_
_entity.id
_entity.type
_entity.pdbx_description
1 polymer ?
#
loop_
_entity_poly.entity_id
_entity_poly.type
_entity_poly.pdbx_seq_one_letter_code
_entity_poly.pdbx_strand_id
1 'polypeptide(L)'
;MVIFRFLNVTALHNSLQEKVATHNGSDYQSAQNSYFSAQAKSLFPACIATPNTSSEVATIVQILVEGRVRFAIRGGGHSLNAGAADIERGVTDNLRALNKVEVNKEQTLVSIGGGAKWCEVYSVLDGLGLATSGGRVTDFGVGRLTTGVCDNVENYEVVLADGSLVNANRFENCNLSQALKGGSNNFGIVTRFDIRTFPQENFLGGCIVHDLSTLDSQLKGFANLLENFDPYAAPGSCNQFATTTFGGSLEFLRTFHSI
;
A
#
# COMPACT_ATOMS: atom_id res chain seq x y z
N MET A 1 -31.77 18.04 -2.98
CA MET A 1 -30.51 18.80 -3.09
C MET A 1 -29.94 18.92 -1.69
N VAL A 2 -29.14 17.93 -1.25
CA VAL A 2 -28.54 17.94 0.08
C VAL A 2 -27.39 18.93 0.04
N ILE A 3 -27.55 20.05 0.73
CA ILE A 3 -26.49 21.01 0.97
C ILE A 3 -25.41 20.24 1.74
N PHE A 4 -24.30 19.91 1.06
CA PHE A 4 -23.09 19.43 1.71
C PHE A 4 -22.71 20.49 2.75
N ARG A 5 -22.94 20.18 4.03
CA ARG A 5 -22.36 20.93 5.13
C ARG A 5 -20.89 21.11 4.78
N PHE A 6 -20.41 22.36 4.85
CA PHE A 6 -19.00 22.71 4.73
C PHE A 6 -18.15 21.56 5.28
N LEU A 7 -17.45 20.84 4.39
CA LEU A 7 -16.56 19.76 4.80
C LEU A 7 -15.68 20.30 5.92
N ASN A 8 -15.40 19.46 6.91
CA ASN A 8 -14.68 19.81 8.14
C ASN A 8 -13.19 20.18 7.90
N VAL A 9 -12.85 20.68 6.71
CA VAL A 9 -11.55 21.20 6.29
C VAL A 9 -11.07 22.24 7.27
N THR A 10 -11.94 23.09 7.82
CA THR A 10 -11.57 24.08 8.84
C THR A 10 -11.10 23.41 10.14
N ALA A 11 -11.78 22.37 10.64
CA ALA A 11 -11.33 21.67 11.84
C ALA A 11 -10.03 20.91 11.61
N LEU A 12 -9.88 20.28 10.43
CA LEU A 12 -8.62 19.64 10.03
C LEU A 12 -7.50 20.69 9.95
N HIS A 13 -7.71 21.82 9.29
CA HIS A 13 -6.72 22.87 9.16
C HIS A 13 -6.37 23.51 10.51
N ASN A 14 -7.33 23.69 11.42
CA ASN A 14 -7.05 24.16 12.77
C ASN A 14 -6.17 23.17 13.57
N SER A 15 -6.33 21.88 13.34
CA SER A 15 -5.64 20.82 14.09
C SER A 15 -4.28 20.45 13.50
N LEU A 16 -4.16 20.49 12.16
CA LEU A 16 -2.99 20.00 11.42
C LEU A 16 -2.27 21.11 10.62
N GLN A 17 -2.86 22.31 10.53
CA GLN A 17 -2.29 23.50 9.92
C GLN A 17 -1.83 23.25 8.47
N GLU A 18 -0.56 23.53 8.17
CA GLU A 18 0.08 23.38 6.86
C GLU A 18 0.06 21.94 6.32
N LYS A 19 -0.25 20.95 7.16
CA LYS A 19 -0.37 19.55 6.74
C LYS A 19 -1.68 19.24 6.02
N VAL A 20 -2.56 20.22 5.83
CA VAL A 20 -3.82 20.10 5.09
C VAL A 20 -3.72 20.87 3.78
N ALA A 21 -3.49 20.14 2.69
CA ALA A 21 -3.39 20.73 1.37
C ALA A 21 -4.77 20.88 0.73
N THR A 22 -5.01 22.03 0.11
CA THR A 22 -6.21 22.33 -0.68
C THR A 22 -5.86 22.49 -2.16
N HIS A 23 -6.85 22.49 -3.04
CA HIS A 23 -6.68 22.41 -4.50
C HIS A 23 -5.74 23.46 -5.12
N ASN A 24 -5.53 24.61 -4.47
CA ASN A 24 -4.66 25.68 -4.95
C ASN A 24 -3.17 25.49 -4.57
N GLY A 25 -2.86 24.56 -3.66
CA GLY A 25 -1.50 24.35 -3.16
C GLY A 25 -0.68 23.40 -4.04
N SER A 26 0.64 23.64 -4.09
CA SER A 26 1.60 22.74 -4.76
C SER A 26 1.54 21.32 -4.20
N ASP A 27 1.34 21.18 -2.89
CA ASP A 27 1.35 19.89 -2.21
C ASP A 27 0.16 19.03 -2.62
N TYR A 28 -1.00 19.67 -2.83
CA TYR A 28 -2.18 19.00 -3.38
C TYR A 28 -1.89 18.48 -4.79
N GLN A 29 -1.32 19.31 -5.66
CA GLN A 29 -1.01 18.92 -7.04
C GLN A 29 0.06 17.82 -7.11
N SER A 30 1.10 17.90 -6.28
CA SER A 30 2.14 16.87 -6.17
C SER A 30 1.57 15.55 -5.68
N ALA A 31 0.69 15.57 -4.67
CA ALA A 31 -0.02 14.39 -4.22
C ALA A 31 -0.92 13.83 -5.34
N GLN A 32 -1.74 14.66 -6.00
CA GLN A 32 -2.63 14.22 -7.07
C GLN A 32 -1.88 13.60 -8.25
N ASN A 33 -0.70 14.14 -8.58
CA ASN A 33 0.07 13.68 -9.72
C ASN A 33 0.89 12.41 -9.48
N SER A 34 1.01 11.96 -8.22
CA SER A 34 1.90 10.86 -7.82
C SER A 34 1.18 9.51 -7.61
N TYR A 35 -0.11 9.41 -7.91
CA TYR A 35 -0.80 8.11 -7.94
C TYR A 35 -0.32 7.28 -9.14
N PHE A 36 -0.22 5.96 -8.93
CA PHE A 36 0.14 5.02 -10.00
C PHE A 36 -0.94 4.91 -11.08
N SER A 37 -2.22 4.83 -10.66
CA SER A 37 -3.34 4.59 -11.57
C SER A 37 -4.02 5.90 -12.01
N ALA A 38 -4.42 5.95 -13.27
CA ALA A 38 -5.20 7.06 -13.80
C ALA A 38 -6.55 7.20 -13.10
N GLN A 39 -7.14 6.08 -12.68
CA GLN A 39 -8.44 6.01 -12.00
C GLN A 39 -8.40 6.65 -10.61
N ALA A 40 -7.34 6.42 -9.82
CA ALA A 40 -7.16 7.12 -8.55
C ALA A 40 -6.87 8.61 -8.81
N LYS A 41 -5.99 8.90 -9.75
CA LYS A 41 -5.59 10.28 -10.11
C LYS A 41 -6.74 11.15 -10.62
N SER A 42 -7.78 10.56 -11.21
CA SER A 42 -8.93 11.30 -11.77
C SER A 42 -9.94 11.82 -10.73
N LEU A 43 -9.74 11.52 -9.45
CA LEU A 43 -10.61 11.99 -8.37
C LEU A 43 -10.10 13.31 -7.79
N PHE A 44 -11.01 14.13 -7.28
CA PHE A 44 -10.65 15.43 -6.72
C PHE A 44 -11.12 15.52 -5.26
N PRO A 45 -10.27 15.17 -4.28
CA PRO A 45 -10.60 15.34 -2.87
C PRO A 45 -10.75 16.82 -2.53
N ALA A 46 -11.61 17.13 -1.56
CA ALA A 46 -11.78 18.50 -1.07
C ALA A 46 -10.50 19.02 -0.38
N CYS A 47 -9.81 18.15 0.34
CA CYS A 47 -8.46 18.39 0.85
C CYS A 47 -7.70 17.07 1.06
N ILE A 48 -6.39 17.19 1.20
CA ILE A 48 -5.48 16.09 1.51
C ILE A 48 -4.82 16.40 2.85
N ALA A 49 -5.06 15.59 3.87
CA ALA A 49 -4.39 15.70 5.16
C ALA A 49 -3.18 14.76 5.17
N THR A 50 -2.00 15.25 5.53
CA THR A 50 -0.75 14.47 5.54
C THR A 50 -0.18 14.43 6.96
N PRO A 51 -0.62 13.49 7.82
CA PRO A 51 -0.13 13.38 9.19
C PRO A 51 1.32 12.86 9.24
N ASN A 52 2.08 13.33 10.22
CA ASN A 52 3.46 12.90 10.47
C ASN A 52 3.57 11.95 11.67
N THR A 53 2.50 11.76 12.44
CA THR A 53 2.48 10.88 13.62
C THR A 53 1.17 10.09 13.70
N SER A 54 1.19 8.96 14.39
CA SER A 54 -0.01 8.15 14.64
C SER A 54 -1.08 8.91 15.44
N SER A 55 -0.66 9.81 16.33
CA SER A 55 -1.58 10.69 17.07
C SER A 55 -2.29 11.72 16.19
N GLU A 56 -1.62 12.19 15.14
CA GLU A 56 -2.25 13.06 14.13
C GLU A 56 -3.24 12.27 13.27
N VAL A 57 -2.94 11.02 12.92
CA VAL A 57 -3.90 10.12 12.26
C VAL A 57 -5.14 9.92 13.15
N ALA A 58 -4.96 9.67 14.45
CA ALA A 58 -6.07 9.57 15.40
C ALA A 58 -6.94 10.83 15.44
N THR A 59 -6.31 12.01 15.51
CA THR A 59 -7.00 13.30 15.45
C THR A 59 -7.81 13.44 14.15
N ILE A 60 -7.22 13.11 13.00
CA ILE A 60 -7.90 13.12 11.69
C ILE A 60 -9.12 12.21 11.73
N VAL A 61 -8.96 10.95 12.15
CA VAL A 61 -10.05 9.97 12.21
C VAL A 61 -11.20 10.48 13.09
N GLN A 62 -10.91 11.02 14.27
CA GLN A 62 -11.93 11.57 15.15
C GLN A 62 -12.73 12.72 14.51
N ILE A 63 -12.03 13.68 13.90
CA ILE A 63 -12.65 14.82 13.20
C ILE A 63 -13.55 14.35 12.04
N LEU A 64 -13.09 13.34 11.28
CA LEU A 64 -13.81 12.80 10.14
C LEU A 64 -15.03 11.98 10.57
N VAL A 65 -14.91 11.16 11.63
CA VAL A 65 -15.99 10.34 12.17
C VAL A 65 -17.08 11.21 12.81
N GLU A 66 -16.70 12.19 13.65
CA GLU A 66 -17.65 13.14 14.25
C GLU A 66 -18.37 13.97 13.17
N GLY A 67 -17.62 14.42 12.16
CA GLY A 67 -18.15 15.17 11.03
C GLY A 67 -18.93 14.34 10.00
N ARG A 68 -18.94 13.00 10.13
CA ARG A 68 -19.49 12.04 9.15
C ARG A 68 -18.97 12.31 7.73
N VAL A 69 -17.69 12.66 7.63
CA VAL A 69 -17.02 12.98 6.38
C VAL A 69 -16.53 11.69 5.74
N ARG A 70 -16.83 11.49 4.45
CA ARG A 70 -16.26 10.36 3.70
C ARG A 70 -14.78 10.65 3.42
N PHE A 71 -13.95 9.63 3.61
CA PHE A 71 -12.52 9.74 3.39
C PHE A 71 -11.94 8.50 2.72
N ALA A 72 -10.79 8.66 2.09
CA ALA A 72 -9.94 7.59 1.60
C ALA A 72 -8.59 7.61 2.32
N ILE A 73 -7.94 6.46 2.40
CA ILE A 73 -6.64 6.31 3.06
C ILE A 73 -5.59 6.01 2.00
N ARG A 74 -4.53 6.80 1.98
CA ARG A 74 -3.43 6.67 1.04
C ARG A 74 -2.15 6.29 1.75
N GLY A 75 -1.63 5.11 1.45
CA GLY A 75 -0.22 4.74 1.70
C GLY A 75 0.66 5.14 0.49
N GLY A 76 1.17 4.14 -0.25
CA GLY A 76 2.01 4.39 -1.44
C GLY A 76 1.29 4.89 -2.70
N GLY A 77 -0.06 4.94 -2.73
CA GLY A 77 -0.82 5.45 -3.88
C GLY A 77 -0.95 4.50 -5.08
N HIS A 78 -0.78 3.19 -4.88
CA HIS A 78 -0.73 2.18 -5.95
C HIS A 78 -2.07 1.45 -6.21
N SER A 79 -3.18 1.92 -5.62
CA SER A 79 -4.50 1.31 -5.83
C SER A 79 -4.98 1.50 -7.26
N LEU A 80 -5.51 0.43 -7.87
CA LEU A 80 -6.07 0.45 -9.23
C LEU A 80 -7.53 0.91 -9.27
N ASN A 81 -8.22 0.85 -8.13
CA ASN A 81 -9.64 1.15 -8.03
C ASN A 81 -9.85 2.62 -7.63
N ALA A 82 -10.68 3.33 -8.37
CA ALA A 82 -11.17 4.65 -7.97
C ALA A 82 -11.89 4.54 -6.61
N GLY A 83 -11.67 5.50 -5.71
CA GLY A 83 -12.29 5.54 -4.39
C GLY A 83 -11.52 4.79 -3.30
N ALA A 84 -10.48 4.04 -3.65
CA ALA A 84 -9.74 3.22 -2.69
C ALA A 84 -8.62 4.00 -1.96
N ALA A 85 -7.74 4.65 -2.71
CA ALA A 85 -6.63 5.45 -2.17
C ALA A 85 -6.83 6.96 -2.37
N ASP A 86 -7.93 7.37 -3.00
CA ASP A 86 -8.32 8.76 -3.19
C ASP A 86 -9.85 8.84 -3.26
N ILE A 87 -10.44 10.03 -3.10
CA ILE A 87 -11.89 10.20 -3.03
C ILE A 87 -12.39 11.49 -3.68
N GLU A 88 -13.53 11.42 -4.37
CA GLU A 88 -14.20 12.60 -4.92
C GLU A 88 -14.90 13.41 -3.83
N ARG A 89 -14.53 14.70 -3.69
CA ARG A 89 -15.12 15.67 -2.74
C ARG A 89 -15.09 15.25 -1.27
N GLY A 90 -14.28 14.25 -0.93
CA GLY A 90 -14.03 13.80 0.44
C GLY A 90 -12.71 14.33 0.98
N VAL A 91 -12.18 13.67 2.00
CA VAL A 91 -10.82 13.92 2.51
C VAL A 91 -9.94 12.73 2.17
N THR A 92 -8.73 12.99 1.69
CA THR A 92 -7.72 11.93 1.56
C THR A 92 -6.76 12.03 2.73
N ASP A 93 -6.73 11.00 3.58
CA ASP A 93 -5.74 10.84 4.64
C ASP A 93 -4.49 10.19 4.06
N ASN A 94 -3.48 11.02 3.83
CA ASN A 94 -2.25 10.68 3.14
C ASN A 94 -1.13 10.35 4.13
N LEU A 95 -0.94 9.06 4.38
CA LEU A 95 0.03 8.56 5.35
C LEU A 95 1.48 8.68 4.86
N ARG A 96 1.77 9.20 3.66
CA ARG A 96 3.11 9.18 3.07
C ARG A 96 4.23 9.76 3.95
N ALA A 97 3.93 10.68 4.86
CA ALA A 97 4.92 11.20 5.81
C ALA A 97 5.24 10.23 6.97
N LEU A 98 4.41 9.21 7.20
CA LEU A 98 4.70 8.05 8.07
C LEU A 98 5.52 7.00 7.30
N ASN A 99 6.68 7.39 6.78
CA ASN A 99 7.57 6.51 5.99
C ASN A 99 8.85 6.10 6.71
N LYS A 100 8.91 6.30 8.04
CA LYS A 100 10.07 5.94 8.86
C LYS A 100 10.32 4.42 8.81
N VAL A 101 11.59 4.02 8.72
CA VAL A 101 12.04 2.62 8.74
C VAL A 101 13.15 2.50 9.77
N GLU A 102 12.95 1.69 10.81
CA GLU A 102 13.90 1.51 11.90
C GLU A 102 14.09 0.04 12.21
N VAL A 103 15.35 -0.41 12.26
CA VAL A 103 15.69 -1.78 12.66
C VAL A 103 16.04 -1.79 14.14
N ASN A 104 15.55 -2.77 14.89
CA ASN A 104 15.91 -2.92 16.30
C ASN A 104 17.39 -3.27 16.48
N LYS A 105 17.91 -3.08 17.70
CA LYS A 105 19.33 -3.33 18.00
C LYS A 105 19.76 -4.76 17.71
N GLU A 106 18.86 -5.71 17.91
CA GLU A 106 19.10 -7.14 17.68
C GLU A 106 18.97 -7.54 16.21
N GLN A 107 18.57 -6.63 15.32
CA GLN A 107 18.41 -6.87 13.88
C GLN A 107 17.44 -8.02 13.53
N THR A 108 16.44 -8.23 14.39
CA THR A 108 15.41 -9.27 14.24
C THR A 108 14.06 -8.73 13.82
N LEU A 109 13.85 -7.41 13.96
CA LEU A 109 12.63 -6.71 13.60
C LEU A 109 12.95 -5.39 12.90
N VAL A 110 12.14 -5.07 11.90
CA VAL A 110 12.06 -3.74 11.30
C VAL A 110 10.68 -3.15 11.57
N SER A 111 10.68 -1.94 12.13
CA SER A 111 9.52 -1.09 12.33
C SER A 111 9.36 -0.17 11.13
N ILE A 112 8.27 -0.33 10.39
CA ILE A 112 8.00 0.33 9.11
C ILE A 112 6.73 1.17 9.24
N GLY A 113 6.81 2.47 8.97
CA GLY A 113 5.65 3.34 8.94
C GLY A 113 4.65 2.96 7.84
N GLY A 114 3.35 3.11 8.12
CA GLY A 114 2.28 2.68 7.21
C GLY A 114 2.20 3.43 5.88
N GLY A 115 2.87 4.58 5.80
CA GLY A 115 3.05 5.35 4.59
C GLY A 115 4.22 4.91 3.71
N ALA A 116 5.15 4.10 4.22
CA ALA A 116 6.39 3.75 3.53
C ALA A 116 6.14 3.02 2.20
N LYS A 117 7.09 3.16 1.28
CA LYS A 117 7.24 2.34 0.06
C LYS A 117 8.33 1.29 0.26
N TRP A 118 8.24 0.18 -0.46
CA TRP A 118 9.22 -0.90 -0.33
C TRP A 118 10.65 -0.50 -0.71
N CYS A 119 10.83 0.45 -1.64
CA CYS A 119 12.14 1.02 -1.94
C CYS A 119 12.80 1.67 -0.72
N GLU A 120 12.02 2.37 0.12
CA GLU A 120 12.50 3.01 1.35
C GLU A 120 12.93 1.95 2.38
N VAL A 121 12.17 0.86 2.47
CA VAL A 121 12.48 -0.27 3.36
C VAL A 121 13.77 -0.98 2.94
N TYR A 122 13.87 -1.40 1.67
CA TYR A 122 15.05 -2.13 1.18
C TYR A 122 16.31 -1.27 1.19
N SER A 123 16.21 0.04 0.93
CA SER A 123 17.37 0.95 1.03
C SER A 123 18.02 0.93 2.42
N VAL A 124 17.23 0.71 3.49
CA VAL A 124 17.74 0.58 4.86
C VAL A 124 18.27 -0.83 5.12
N LEU A 125 17.52 -1.86 4.75
CA LEU A 125 17.86 -3.24 5.07
C LEU A 125 19.09 -3.75 4.30
N ASP A 126 19.23 -3.38 3.02
CA ASP A 126 20.36 -3.78 2.18
C ASP A 126 21.69 -3.28 2.76
N GLY A 127 21.73 -2.05 3.28
CA GLY A 127 22.90 -1.48 3.94
C GLY A 127 23.31 -2.18 5.24
N LEU A 128 22.43 -3.02 5.79
CA LEU A 128 22.65 -3.80 7.01
C LEU A 128 22.84 -5.30 6.72
N GLY A 129 22.79 -5.74 5.46
CA GLY A 129 22.83 -7.16 5.11
C GLY A 129 21.60 -7.93 5.57
N LEU A 130 20.45 -7.25 5.62
CA LEU A 130 19.18 -7.81 6.08
C LEU A 130 18.15 -7.79 4.94
N ALA A 131 17.14 -8.64 5.06
CA ALA A 131 15.92 -8.58 4.27
C ALA A 131 14.69 -8.88 5.14
N THR A 132 13.52 -8.63 4.57
CA THR A 132 12.22 -9.00 5.15
C THR A 132 11.26 -9.42 4.04
N SER A 133 10.18 -10.13 4.39
CA SER A 133 9.15 -10.48 3.42
C SER A 133 8.35 -9.23 3.03
N GLY A 134 8.42 -8.87 1.75
CA GLY A 134 7.83 -7.64 1.24
C GLY A 134 7.44 -7.67 -0.23
N GLY A 135 7.14 -6.49 -0.76
CA GLY A 135 6.74 -6.31 -2.15
C GLY A 135 7.92 -6.43 -3.11
N ARG A 136 7.73 -7.19 -4.20
CA ARG A 136 8.74 -7.31 -5.27
C ARG A 136 8.93 -6.02 -6.06
N VAL A 137 7.84 -5.27 -6.29
CA VAL A 137 7.90 -3.98 -6.97
C VAL A 137 8.07 -2.91 -5.90
N THR A 138 9.20 -2.21 -5.97
CA THR A 138 9.70 -1.37 -4.88
C THR A 138 8.90 -0.09 -4.69
N ASP A 139 8.18 0.39 -5.71
CA ASP A 139 7.36 1.61 -5.60
C ASP A 139 6.00 1.39 -4.89
N PHE A 140 5.62 0.13 -4.60
CA PHE A 140 4.40 -0.16 -3.85
C PHE A 140 4.50 0.33 -2.40
N GLY A 141 3.38 0.84 -1.89
CA GLY A 141 3.24 1.13 -0.47
C GLY A 141 3.17 -0.13 0.37
N VAL A 142 3.79 -0.10 1.55
CA VAL A 142 3.82 -1.18 2.54
C VAL A 142 2.41 -1.48 3.04
N GLY A 143 1.60 -0.45 3.34
CA GLY A 143 0.30 -0.61 3.99
C GLY A 143 -0.64 -1.65 3.37
N ARG A 144 -1.07 -1.44 2.11
CA ARG A 144 -2.06 -2.30 1.46
C ARG A 144 -1.53 -3.71 1.18
N LEU A 145 -0.27 -3.84 0.80
CA LEU A 145 0.31 -5.15 0.52
C LEU A 145 0.39 -5.97 1.83
N THR A 146 0.92 -5.36 2.88
CA THR A 146 1.20 -6.05 4.15
C THR A 146 -0.08 -6.45 4.89
N THR A 147 -1.16 -5.67 4.76
CA THR A 147 -2.50 -5.98 5.32
C THR A 147 -3.30 -7.02 4.53
N GLY A 148 -2.64 -7.80 3.65
CA GLY A 148 -3.29 -8.80 2.82
C GLY A 148 -2.49 -10.06 2.51
N VAL A 149 -1.17 -10.05 2.70
CA VAL A 149 -0.32 -11.17 2.22
C VAL A 149 0.87 -11.52 3.13
N CYS A 150 1.09 -10.80 4.23
CA CYS A 150 2.30 -10.99 5.03
C CYS A 150 2.00 -11.72 6.35
N ASP A 151 2.42 -12.99 6.42
CA ASP A 151 2.33 -13.79 7.65
C ASP A 151 3.37 -13.40 8.71
N ASN A 152 4.43 -12.70 8.29
CA ASN A 152 5.62 -12.38 9.09
C ASN A 152 5.52 -11.08 9.89
N VAL A 153 4.34 -10.44 9.90
CA VAL A 153 4.10 -9.28 10.77
C VAL A 153 3.91 -9.75 12.21
N GLU A 154 4.74 -9.22 13.10
CA GLU A 154 4.72 -9.52 14.53
C GLU A 154 3.78 -8.58 15.28
N ASN A 155 3.69 -7.32 14.86
CA ASN A 155 2.82 -6.32 15.47
C ASN A 155 2.34 -5.28 14.45
N TYR A 156 1.07 -4.90 14.58
CA TYR A 156 0.49 -3.74 13.89
C TYR A 156 0.19 -2.65 14.92
N GLU A 157 0.66 -1.43 14.69
CA GLU A 157 0.14 -0.25 15.39
C GLU A 157 -1.03 0.31 14.58
N VAL A 158 -2.20 0.42 15.20
CA VAL A 158 -3.47 0.68 14.51
C VAL A 158 -4.23 1.81 15.18
N VAL A 159 -4.67 2.78 14.40
CA VAL A 159 -5.67 3.77 14.81
C VAL A 159 -7.06 3.23 14.48
N LEU A 160 -7.91 3.09 15.49
CA LEU A 160 -9.30 2.64 15.36
C LEU A 160 -10.25 3.82 15.08
N ALA A 161 -11.49 3.50 14.74
CA ALA A 161 -12.51 4.49 14.37
C ALA A 161 -12.88 5.47 15.50
N ASP A 162 -12.67 5.11 16.76
CA ASP A 162 -12.83 6.01 17.91
C ASP A 162 -11.59 6.89 18.17
N GLY A 163 -10.54 6.73 17.36
CA GLY A 163 -9.26 7.41 17.50
C GLY A 163 -8.31 6.76 18.50
N SER A 164 -8.66 5.62 19.10
CA SER A 164 -7.72 4.90 19.97
C SER A 164 -6.56 4.33 19.16
N LEU A 165 -5.35 4.41 19.73
CA LEU A 165 -4.14 3.81 19.18
C LEU A 165 -3.87 2.51 19.92
N VAL A 166 -3.89 1.39 19.19
CA VAL A 166 -3.75 0.04 19.77
C VAL A 166 -2.63 -0.74 19.08
N ASN A 167 -2.05 -1.70 19.79
CA ASN A 167 -1.19 -2.71 19.19
C ASN A 167 -2.00 -3.98 18.93
N ALA A 168 -1.85 -4.56 17.74
CA ALA A 168 -2.45 -5.83 17.38
C ALA A 168 -1.36 -6.85 17.04
N ASN A 169 -1.22 -7.85 17.89
CA ASN A 169 -0.22 -8.91 17.79
C ASN A 169 -0.77 -10.22 18.38
N ARG A 170 0.08 -11.23 18.56
CA ARG A 170 -0.33 -12.54 19.10
C ARG A 170 -0.68 -12.56 20.60
N PHE A 171 -0.43 -11.47 21.32
CA PHE A 171 -0.66 -11.35 22.75
C PHE A 171 -1.68 -10.25 23.11
N GLU A 172 -1.83 -9.24 22.25
CA GLU A 172 -2.71 -8.08 22.43
C GLU A 172 -3.58 -7.89 21.17
N ASN A 173 -4.89 -7.68 21.34
CA ASN A 173 -5.85 -7.53 20.24
C ASN A 173 -5.71 -8.62 19.15
N CYS A 174 -5.55 -9.88 19.56
CA CYS A 174 -5.24 -11.00 18.67
C CYS A 174 -6.22 -11.18 17.50
N ASN A 175 -7.52 -10.96 17.75
CA ASN A 175 -8.54 -11.03 16.70
C ASN A 175 -8.34 -9.95 15.63
N LEU A 176 -7.93 -8.75 16.03
CA LEU A 176 -7.59 -7.67 15.09
C LEU A 176 -6.33 -8.02 14.29
N SER A 177 -5.31 -8.59 14.94
CA SER A 177 -4.10 -9.06 14.26
C SER A 177 -4.43 -10.10 13.18
N GLN A 178 -5.30 -11.07 13.50
CA GLN A 178 -5.77 -12.07 12.53
C GLN A 178 -6.58 -11.41 11.40
N ALA A 179 -7.50 -10.50 11.74
CA ALA A 179 -8.33 -9.82 10.74
C ALA A 179 -7.51 -8.98 9.75
N LEU A 180 -6.41 -8.36 10.20
CA LEU A 180 -5.52 -7.56 9.36
C LEU A 180 -4.66 -8.38 8.40
N LYS A 181 -4.58 -9.71 8.54
CA LYS A 181 -3.89 -10.63 7.61
C LYS A 181 -4.76 -11.00 6.40
N GLY A 182 -5.39 -10.01 5.76
CA GLY A 182 -6.35 -10.24 4.67
C GLY A 182 -7.45 -9.18 4.61
N GLY A 183 -7.75 -8.55 5.74
CA GLY A 183 -8.82 -7.58 5.90
C GLY A 183 -8.54 -6.18 5.36
N SER A 184 -7.32 -5.91 4.89
CA SER A 184 -6.90 -4.58 4.44
C SER A 184 -7.17 -3.50 5.52
N ASN A 185 -7.68 -2.33 5.12
CA ASN A 185 -7.96 -1.19 6.01
C ASN A 185 -9.38 -1.18 6.60
N ASN A 186 -10.13 -2.29 6.57
CA ASN A 186 -11.51 -2.34 7.08
C ASN A 186 -11.61 -2.20 8.60
N PHE A 187 -10.53 -2.50 9.33
CA PHE A 187 -10.54 -2.61 10.79
C PHE A 187 -9.77 -1.49 11.49
N GLY A 188 -9.23 -0.53 10.74
CA GLY A 188 -8.45 0.60 11.25
C GLY A 188 -7.37 1.04 10.29
N ILE A 189 -6.69 2.13 10.65
CA ILE A 189 -5.56 2.68 9.90
C ILE A 189 -4.28 2.18 10.55
N VAL A 190 -3.55 1.30 9.85
CA VAL A 190 -2.24 0.83 10.34
C VAL A 190 -1.20 1.91 10.11
N THR A 191 -0.61 2.42 11.20
CA THR A 191 0.40 3.48 11.21
C THR A 191 1.83 2.94 11.30
N ARG A 192 2.01 1.72 11.83
CA ARG A 192 3.31 1.01 11.86
C ARG A 192 3.12 -0.50 11.70
N PHE A 193 4.04 -1.12 10.99
CA PHE A 193 4.21 -2.57 10.86
C PHE A 193 5.55 -2.97 11.46
N ASP A 194 5.55 -3.92 12.40
CA ASP A 194 6.77 -4.51 12.93
C ASP A 194 6.92 -5.91 12.31
N ILE A 195 7.91 -6.09 11.44
CA ILE A 195 8.09 -7.30 10.61
C ILE A 195 9.44 -7.94 10.92
N ARG A 196 9.50 -9.28 10.94
CA ARG A 196 10.76 -10.01 11.12
C ARG A 196 11.75 -9.72 9.99
N THR A 197 13.00 -9.51 10.37
CA THR A 197 14.13 -9.46 9.46
C THR A 197 14.93 -10.76 9.50
N PHE A 198 15.66 -11.03 8.43
CA PHE A 198 16.59 -12.15 8.33
C PHE A 198 17.85 -11.70 7.58
N PRO A 199 19.02 -12.28 7.86
CA PRO A 199 20.23 -12.02 7.09
C PRO A 199 20.04 -12.36 5.62
N GLN A 200 20.53 -11.50 4.73
CA GLN A 200 20.46 -11.71 3.29
C GLN A 200 21.80 -11.37 2.66
N GLU A 201 22.36 -12.34 1.93
CA GLU A 201 23.56 -12.17 1.13
C GLU A 201 23.20 -11.87 -0.34
N ASN A 202 24.23 -11.73 -1.17
CA ASN A 202 24.04 -11.62 -2.61
C ASN A 202 23.37 -12.89 -3.16
N PHE A 203 22.41 -12.72 -4.07
CA PHE A 203 21.75 -13.80 -4.78
C PHE A 203 21.83 -13.58 -6.29
N LEU A 204 21.73 -14.66 -7.06
CA LEU A 204 21.70 -14.59 -8.51
C LEU A 204 20.29 -14.17 -8.97
N GLY A 205 20.20 -12.99 -9.59
CA GLY A 205 18.97 -12.49 -10.20
C GLY A 205 19.14 -12.26 -11.70
N GLY A 206 18.05 -12.34 -12.45
CA GLY A 206 18.05 -12.08 -13.88
C GLY A 206 16.67 -12.15 -14.51
N CYS A 207 16.58 -11.72 -15.77
CA CYS A 207 15.40 -11.87 -16.60
C CYS A 207 15.76 -12.76 -17.78
N ILE A 208 14.93 -13.77 -18.06
CA ILE A 208 15.03 -14.60 -19.25
C ILE A 208 13.82 -14.28 -20.12
N VAL A 209 14.06 -13.94 -21.38
CA VAL A 209 13.01 -13.60 -22.34
C VAL A 209 12.95 -14.69 -23.40
N HIS A 210 11.76 -15.19 -23.66
CA HIS A 210 11.48 -16.21 -24.65
C HIS A 210 10.53 -15.67 -25.72
N ASP A 211 10.64 -16.21 -26.94
CA ASP A 211 9.71 -15.90 -28.01
C ASP A 211 8.33 -16.53 -27.76
N LEU A 212 7.27 -15.85 -28.18
CA LEU A 212 5.88 -16.31 -28.04
C LEU A 212 5.64 -17.68 -28.70
N SER A 213 6.38 -18.03 -29.74
CA SER A 213 6.33 -19.36 -30.38
C SER A 213 6.69 -20.51 -29.42
N THR A 214 7.37 -20.22 -28.31
CA THR A 214 7.73 -21.21 -27.29
C THR A 214 6.78 -21.24 -26.09
N LEU A 215 5.65 -20.50 -26.13
CA LEU A 215 4.76 -20.34 -24.99
C LEU A 215 4.35 -21.67 -24.34
N ASP A 216 3.90 -22.65 -25.12
CA ASP A 216 3.45 -23.93 -24.58
C ASP A 216 4.57 -24.72 -23.88
N SER A 217 5.80 -24.66 -24.40
CA SER A 217 6.94 -25.33 -23.77
C SER A 217 7.39 -24.60 -22.51
N GLN A 218 7.36 -23.26 -22.50
CA GLN A 218 7.69 -22.47 -21.32
C GLN A 218 6.65 -22.64 -20.20
N LEU A 219 5.36 -22.67 -20.52
CA LEU A 219 4.30 -22.90 -19.53
C LEU A 219 4.42 -24.29 -18.91
N LYS A 220 4.70 -25.33 -19.72
CA LYS A 220 4.96 -26.69 -19.22
C LYS A 220 6.21 -26.75 -18.35
N GLY A 221 7.30 -26.08 -18.76
CA GLY A 221 8.52 -26.00 -17.98
C GLY A 221 8.31 -25.30 -16.63
N PHE A 222 7.58 -24.18 -16.63
CA PHE A 222 7.24 -23.45 -15.42
C PHE A 222 6.34 -24.27 -14.47
N ALA A 223 5.32 -24.96 -15.00
CA ALA A 223 4.48 -25.84 -14.20
C ALA A 223 5.29 -26.98 -13.55
N ASN A 224 6.20 -27.60 -14.31
CA ASN A 224 7.09 -28.64 -13.81
C ASN A 224 8.02 -28.13 -12.68
N LEU A 225 8.51 -26.89 -12.79
CA LEU A 225 9.32 -26.26 -11.74
C LEU A 225 8.52 -26.03 -10.46
N LEU A 226 7.21 -25.70 -10.56
CA LEU A 226 6.35 -25.55 -9.39
C LEU A 226 6.05 -26.89 -8.70
N GLU A 227 5.92 -27.97 -9.48
CA GLU A 227 5.75 -29.32 -8.94
C GLU A 227 7.04 -29.85 -8.29
N ASN A 228 8.19 -29.58 -8.90
CA ASN A 228 9.51 -29.94 -8.40
C ASN A 228 10.20 -28.74 -7.73
N PHE A 229 9.54 -28.22 -6.70
CA PHE A 229 9.94 -27.00 -6.01
C PHE A 229 11.40 -27.03 -5.52
N ASP A 230 12.20 -26.07 -5.98
CA ASP A 230 13.52 -25.76 -5.43
C ASP A 230 13.37 -24.68 -4.34
N PRO A 231 13.69 -24.99 -3.06
CA PRO A 231 13.56 -24.04 -1.96
C PRO A 231 14.49 -22.82 -2.07
N TYR A 232 15.47 -22.83 -2.97
CA TYR A 232 16.38 -21.71 -3.23
C TYR A 232 16.01 -20.92 -4.48
N ALA A 233 15.01 -21.36 -5.25
CA ALA A 233 14.52 -20.66 -6.42
C ALA A 233 13.23 -19.89 -6.11
N ALA A 234 13.17 -18.63 -6.54
CA ALA A 234 11.96 -17.82 -6.53
C ALA A 234 11.54 -17.47 -7.97
N PRO A 235 11.08 -18.45 -8.77
CA PRO A 235 10.74 -18.23 -10.17
C PRO A 235 9.48 -17.35 -10.27
N GLY A 236 9.53 -16.33 -11.11
CA GLY A 236 8.39 -15.48 -11.43
C GLY A 236 8.23 -15.37 -12.94
N SER A 237 7.07 -15.76 -13.47
CA SER A 237 6.72 -15.51 -14.86
C SER A 237 5.93 -14.20 -14.97
N CYS A 238 6.34 -13.32 -15.88
CA CYS A 238 5.57 -12.14 -16.25
C CYS A 238 5.30 -12.19 -17.76
N ASN A 239 4.03 -12.28 -18.15
CA ASN A 239 3.65 -12.20 -19.56
C ASN A 239 3.55 -10.73 -19.95
N GLN A 240 4.62 -10.20 -20.56
CA GLN A 240 4.60 -8.87 -21.15
C GLN A 240 4.14 -8.97 -22.59
N PHE A 241 2.92 -8.52 -22.85
CA PHE A 241 2.47 -8.23 -24.21
C PHE A 241 3.01 -6.85 -24.59
N ALA A 242 4.02 -6.80 -25.46
CA ALA A 242 4.41 -5.56 -26.12
C ALA A 242 3.32 -5.20 -27.13
N THR A 243 2.23 -4.59 -26.69
CA THR A 243 1.35 -3.85 -27.60
C THR A 243 2.10 -2.58 -27.99
N THR A 244 2.74 -2.59 -29.15
CA THR A 244 3.04 -1.35 -29.86
C THR A 244 1.73 -0.61 -30.06
N THR A 245 1.61 0.54 -29.41
CA THR A 245 0.42 1.39 -29.40
C THR A 245 -0.06 1.70 -30.82
N PHE A 246 -1.12 1.04 -31.29
CA PHE A 246 -2.10 1.58 -32.24
C PHE A 246 -3.48 1.05 -31.81
N GLY A 247 -4.45 1.96 -31.68
CA GLY A 247 -5.70 1.73 -30.96
C GLY A 247 -6.73 0.80 -31.65
N GLY A 248 -7.70 0.37 -30.85
CA GLY A 248 -8.93 -0.36 -31.24
C GLY A 248 -8.97 -1.77 -30.62
N SER A 249 -9.61 -1.97 -29.46
CA SER A 249 -11.04 -2.23 -29.22
C SER A 249 -11.54 -3.65 -29.57
N LEU A 250 -12.21 -4.26 -28.58
CA LEU A 250 -13.29 -5.27 -28.68
C LEU A 250 -13.03 -6.78 -28.92
N GLU A 251 -11.85 -7.28 -29.30
CA GLU A 251 -11.70 -8.74 -29.50
C GLU A 251 -11.48 -9.58 -28.23
N PHE A 252 -11.04 -8.98 -27.11
CA PHE A 252 -10.65 -9.73 -25.90
C PHE A 252 -11.83 -10.33 -25.11
N LEU A 253 -13.08 -9.91 -25.37
CA LEU A 253 -14.26 -10.43 -24.65
C LEU A 253 -14.84 -11.73 -25.23
N ARG A 254 -14.36 -12.22 -26.39
CA ARG A 254 -14.91 -13.46 -26.99
C ARG A 254 -14.29 -14.75 -26.44
N THR A 255 -13.13 -14.69 -25.79
CA THR A 255 -12.39 -15.91 -25.42
C THR A 255 -12.81 -16.52 -24.07
N PHE A 256 -13.62 -15.83 -23.27
CA PHE A 256 -14.04 -16.29 -21.93
C PHE A 256 -15.45 -16.89 -21.86
N HIS A 257 -16.13 -17.13 -22.98
CA HIS A 257 -17.48 -17.73 -23.00
C HIS A 257 -17.52 -19.24 -23.28
N SER A 258 -16.38 -19.94 -23.26
CA SER A 258 -16.35 -21.37 -23.55
C SER A 258 -15.28 -22.14 -22.76
N ILE A 259 -15.29 -21.97 -21.44
CA ILE A 259 -14.78 -22.94 -20.45
C ILE A 259 -15.86 -23.14 -19.40
#